data_AF-A0A961RGF1-F1
#
_entry.id   AF-A0A961RGF1-F1
#
_cell.length_a   1.000
_cell.length_b   1.000
_cell.length_c   1.000
_cell.angle_alpha   90.00
_cell.angle_beta   90.00
_cell.angle_gamma   90.00
#
_symmetry.space_group_name_H-M   'P 1'
#
loop_
_entity.id
_entity.type
_entity.pdbx_description
1 polymer ?
#
loop_
_entity_poly.entity_id
_entity_poly.type
_entity_poly.pdbx_seq_one_letter_code
_entity_poly.pdbx_strand_id
1 'polypeptide(L)'
;MRFFPLFVDLQGQTVVVSGAGEHAAAKIRLLLKTPADILVFGTSPCEAVRRWHEEGRLQLAKRQLQWDDVAGARLVYGANGDAALDAAAVELGRWAGALTNIVDDLDNCDFLTPAIVDRDPVTVAVGTEGTAPVLARKIKADVEEMLPADTGRLARIAQTFRPAVAGLKQATARRALWTRFFFNDGPAAFAAGGAVAAIGRLHELLAGISSEAKLPGRVTFVSVTQSDPELLTLKARKALQHAGTVFHDRSVSRAILEIARREATFEERGQGSVTRMVQAAANGQDIVCIASVPAADVRTFQREIAAFEAAGLAWEILPGVMSAVIASAGEDQPAAAAQKPEGRNIIPLPAAATGRTASQNHSRTHLRTGAL
;
A
#
# COMPACT_ATOMS: atom_id res chain seq x y z
N MET A 1 6.83 4.70 -20.79
CA MET A 1 7.02 5.58 -19.64
C MET A 1 8.17 6.52 -19.97
N ARG A 2 7.86 7.80 -20.19
CA ARG A 2 8.83 8.86 -20.53
C ARG A 2 9.41 9.49 -19.27
N PHE A 3 8.62 9.60 -18.19
CA PHE A 3 9.03 10.22 -16.93
C PHE A 3 9.18 9.19 -15.82
N PHE A 4 10.29 9.26 -15.08
CA PHE A 4 10.54 8.39 -13.94
C PHE A 4 10.00 9.03 -12.64
N PRO A 5 9.13 8.34 -11.87
CA PRO A 5 8.59 8.90 -10.63
C PRO A 5 9.67 8.92 -9.55
N LEU A 6 10.03 10.12 -9.09
CA LEU A 6 11.00 10.36 -8.03
C LEU A 6 10.52 11.48 -7.09
N PHE A 7 11.02 11.47 -5.86
CA PHE A 7 10.92 12.61 -4.95
C PHE A 7 12.25 13.34 -4.95
N VAL A 8 12.20 14.67 -5.12
CA VAL A 8 13.37 15.55 -5.09
C VAL A 8 13.49 16.15 -3.70
N ASP A 9 14.68 16.03 -3.08
CA ASP A 9 14.98 16.77 -1.87
C ASP A 9 15.20 18.25 -2.20
N LEU A 10 14.44 19.12 -1.53
CA LEU A 10 14.49 20.57 -1.70
C LEU A 10 15.00 21.29 -0.44
N GLN A 11 15.51 20.56 0.55
CA GLN A 11 16.10 21.18 1.73
C GLN A 11 17.35 22.00 1.36
N GLY A 12 17.30 23.31 1.65
CA GLY A 12 18.38 24.24 1.32
C GLY A 12 18.61 24.41 -0.20
N GLN A 13 17.59 24.11 -1.01
CA GLN A 13 17.64 24.25 -2.46
C GLN A 13 16.83 25.46 -2.92
N THR A 14 17.32 26.14 -3.95
CA THR A 14 16.60 27.25 -4.59
C THR A 14 15.69 26.75 -5.70
N VAL A 15 14.44 27.23 -5.72
CA VAL A 15 13.49 27.00 -6.81
C VAL A 15 13.11 28.35 -7.41
N VAL A 16 13.34 28.49 -8.71
CA VAL A 16 13.03 29.71 -9.46
C VAL A 16 11.71 29.54 -10.20
N VAL A 17 10.86 30.56 -10.14
CA VAL A 17 9.59 30.63 -10.86
C VAL A 17 9.57 31.90 -11.70
N SER A 18 9.62 31.75 -13.01
CA SER A 18 9.40 32.84 -13.97
C SER A 18 7.89 32.97 -14.22
N GLY A 19 7.28 33.96 -13.61
CA GLY A 19 5.84 34.20 -13.63
C GLY A 19 5.32 34.47 -12.22
N ALA A 20 4.57 35.57 -12.08
CA ALA A 20 3.99 36.00 -10.80
C ALA A 20 2.46 36.19 -10.86
N GLY A 21 1.83 35.77 -11.96
CA GLY A 21 0.37 35.86 -12.15
C GLY A 21 -0.41 34.69 -11.54
N GLU A 22 -1.71 34.65 -11.82
CA GLU A 22 -2.62 33.59 -11.34
C GLU A 22 -2.21 32.18 -11.79
N HIS A 23 -1.68 32.05 -13.01
CA HIS A 23 -1.17 30.78 -13.53
C HIS A 23 -0.02 30.23 -12.69
N ALA A 24 0.92 31.08 -12.27
CA ALA A 24 2.04 30.71 -11.41
C ALA A 24 1.62 30.44 -9.95
N ALA A 25 0.60 31.15 -9.45
CA ALA A 25 0.17 31.06 -8.06
C ALA A 25 -0.20 29.63 -7.62
N ALA A 26 -0.81 28.84 -8.51
CA ALA A 26 -1.13 27.44 -8.23
C ALA A 26 0.12 26.57 -8.01
N LYS A 27 1.21 26.83 -8.76
CA LYS A 27 2.49 26.11 -8.60
C LYS A 27 3.25 26.60 -7.38
N ILE A 28 3.32 27.91 -7.18
CA ILE A 28 3.96 28.51 -6.00
C ILE A 28 3.31 27.96 -4.72
N ARG A 29 1.98 27.85 -4.65
CA ARG A 29 1.26 27.26 -3.51
C ARG A 29 1.72 25.84 -3.17
N LEU A 30 2.04 25.03 -4.18
CA LEU A 30 2.55 23.68 -3.98
C LEU A 30 3.99 23.70 -3.47
N LEU A 31 4.84 24.52 -4.09
CA LEU A 31 6.26 24.68 -3.70
C LEU A 31 6.40 25.20 -2.27
N LEU A 32 5.50 26.08 -1.83
CA LEU A 32 5.44 26.62 -0.47
C LEU A 32 5.18 25.59 0.63
N LYS A 33 4.88 24.33 0.28
CA LYS A 33 4.79 23.21 1.23
C LYS A 33 6.14 22.53 1.48
N THR A 34 7.17 22.91 0.72
CA THR A 34 8.52 22.37 0.80
C THR A 34 9.42 23.36 1.54
N PRO A 35 10.61 22.92 2.04
CA PRO A 35 11.58 23.80 2.66
C PRO A 35 12.44 24.59 1.65
N ALA A 36 12.05 24.65 0.38
CA ALA A 36 12.81 25.32 -0.67
C ALA A 36 12.85 26.85 -0.50
N ASP A 37 13.96 27.46 -0.92
CA ASP A 37 14.04 28.90 -1.11
C ASP A 37 13.40 29.27 -2.45
N ILE A 38 12.20 29.86 -2.40
CA ILE A 38 11.41 30.15 -3.61
C ILE A 38 11.69 31.58 -4.08
N LEU A 39 12.22 31.71 -5.29
CA LEU A 39 12.45 32.98 -5.97
C LEU A 39 11.45 33.15 -7.12
N VAL A 40 10.65 34.21 -7.08
CA VAL A 40 9.61 34.49 -8.07
C VAL A 40 9.96 35.76 -8.85
N PHE A 41 9.87 35.69 -10.17
CA PHE A 41 10.13 36.80 -11.08
C PHE A 41 8.87 37.16 -11.86
N GLY A 42 8.53 38.44 -11.94
CA GLY A 42 7.41 38.91 -12.76
C GLY A 42 7.08 40.38 -12.53
N THR A 43 6.68 41.08 -13.59
CA THR A 43 6.42 42.53 -13.56
C THR A 43 5.08 42.88 -12.86
N SER A 44 4.10 41.98 -12.94
CA SER A 44 2.74 42.20 -12.43
C SER A 44 2.31 41.05 -11.51
N PRO A 45 2.82 40.99 -10.27
CA PRO A 45 2.47 39.92 -9.33
C PRO A 45 0.99 40.00 -8.92
N CYS A 46 0.30 38.87 -8.86
CA CYS A 46 -1.06 38.79 -8.32
C CYS A 46 -1.08 38.95 -6.78
N GLU A 47 -2.28 39.11 -6.21
CA GLU A 47 -2.45 39.34 -4.77
C GLU A 47 -1.84 38.22 -3.92
N ALA A 48 -2.04 36.95 -4.33
CA ALA A 48 -1.52 35.80 -3.59
C ALA A 48 0.03 35.82 -3.51
N VAL A 49 0.72 36.13 -4.61
CA VAL A 49 2.19 36.18 -4.65
C VAL A 49 2.72 37.35 -3.81
N ARG A 50 2.08 38.52 -3.87
CA ARG A 50 2.44 39.68 -3.02
C ARG A 50 2.31 39.32 -1.55
N ARG A 51 1.18 38.72 -1.16
CA ARG A 51 0.94 38.28 0.21
C ARG A 51 1.99 37.30 0.71
N TRP A 52 2.33 36.27 -0.08
CA TRP A 52 3.36 35.30 0.34
C TRP A 52 4.75 35.93 0.46
N HIS A 53 5.05 36.93 -0.36
CA HIS A 53 6.27 37.71 -0.22
C HIS A 53 6.29 38.52 1.09
N GLU A 54 5.20 39.22 1.40
CA GLU A 54 5.04 39.99 2.65
C GLU A 54 5.10 39.11 3.90
N GLU A 55 4.57 37.88 3.81
CA GLU A 55 4.67 36.84 4.85
C GLU A 55 6.10 36.26 4.98
N GLY A 56 7.05 36.67 4.12
CA GLY A 56 8.43 36.16 4.13
C GLY A 56 8.57 34.71 3.63
N ARG A 57 7.56 34.19 2.94
CA ARG A 57 7.52 32.77 2.50
C ARG A 57 8.14 32.55 1.13
N LEU A 58 8.35 33.63 0.36
CA LEU A 58 9.06 33.64 -0.91
C LEU A 58 9.73 34.99 -1.13
N GLN A 59 10.71 35.02 -2.03
CA GLN A 59 11.30 36.26 -2.51
C GLN A 59 10.71 36.63 -3.86
N LEU A 60 10.38 37.91 -4.05
CA LEU A 60 9.74 38.41 -5.26
C LEU A 60 10.59 39.50 -5.89
N ALA A 61 11.04 39.27 -7.12
CA ALA A 61 11.68 40.26 -7.97
C ALA A 61 10.66 40.81 -8.98
N LYS A 62 10.32 42.09 -8.88
CA LYS A 62 9.38 42.79 -9.78
C LYS A 62 10.01 43.15 -11.13
N ARG A 63 10.61 42.16 -11.79
CA ARG A 63 11.26 42.26 -13.10
C ARG A 63 11.24 40.88 -13.78
N GLN A 64 11.64 40.84 -15.05
CA GLN A 64 11.87 39.58 -15.76
C GLN A 64 13.10 38.85 -15.19
N LEU A 65 13.08 37.52 -15.34
CA LEU A 65 14.19 36.64 -15.01
C LEU A 65 15.41 36.94 -15.89
N GLN A 66 16.59 36.92 -15.31
CA GLN A 66 17.87 37.12 -15.98
C GLN A 66 18.79 35.91 -15.73
N TRP A 67 19.90 35.84 -16.48
CA TRP A 67 20.82 34.70 -16.46
C TRP A 67 21.51 34.48 -15.10
N ASP A 68 21.80 35.56 -14.35
CA ASP A 68 22.40 35.47 -13.01
C ASP A 68 21.44 34.86 -11.97
N ASP A 69 20.13 34.99 -12.19
CA ASP A 69 19.11 34.59 -11.20
C ASP A 69 18.91 33.09 -11.08
N VAL A 70 19.30 32.34 -12.12
CA VAL A 70 19.17 30.87 -12.16
C VAL A 70 20.42 30.17 -11.62
N ALA A 71 21.45 30.93 -11.24
CA ALA A 71 22.67 30.36 -10.69
C ALA A 71 22.37 29.57 -9.40
N GLY A 72 22.71 28.28 -9.40
CA GLY A 72 22.46 27.38 -8.26
C GLY A 72 21.00 26.93 -8.09
N ALA A 73 20.10 27.29 -9.01
CA ALA A 73 18.73 26.83 -8.97
C ALA A 73 18.66 25.30 -9.16
N ARG A 74 17.87 24.62 -8.31
CA ARG A 74 17.63 23.19 -8.45
C ARG A 74 16.54 22.90 -9.47
N LEU A 75 15.49 23.71 -9.44
CA LEU A 75 14.34 23.65 -10.33
C LEU A 75 14.04 25.05 -10.88
N VAL A 76 13.65 25.12 -12.16
CA VAL A 76 13.17 26.34 -12.81
C VAL A 76 11.81 26.08 -13.45
N TYR A 77 10.84 26.95 -13.14
CA TYR A 77 9.50 26.93 -13.73
C TYR A 77 9.29 28.10 -14.69
N GLY A 78 8.84 27.82 -15.91
CA GLY A 78 8.20 28.77 -16.81
C GLY A 78 6.69 28.79 -16.58
N ALA A 79 6.17 29.89 -16.02
CA ALA A 79 4.78 30.06 -15.63
C ALA A 79 4.28 31.51 -15.84
N ASN A 80 4.82 32.24 -16.82
CA ASN A 80 4.34 33.57 -17.19
C ASN A 80 3.00 33.51 -17.93
N GLY A 81 2.71 32.41 -18.63
CA GLY A 81 1.59 32.34 -19.56
C GLY A 81 1.88 33.02 -20.91
N ASP A 82 3.13 33.40 -21.14
CA ASP A 82 3.66 33.89 -22.40
C ASP A 82 4.73 32.90 -22.88
N ALA A 83 4.51 32.29 -24.04
CA ALA A 83 5.35 31.21 -24.56
C ALA A 83 6.80 31.63 -24.77
N ALA A 84 7.07 32.89 -25.14
CA ALA A 84 8.43 33.37 -25.36
C ALA A 84 9.17 33.58 -24.03
N LEU A 85 8.50 34.15 -23.02
CA LEU A 85 9.07 34.29 -21.67
C LEU A 85 9.28 32.94 -20.98
N ASP A 86 8.38 31.99 -21.19
CA ASP A 86 8.48 30.65 -20.61
C ASP A 86 9.58 29.82 -21.27
N ALA A 87 9.72 29.91 -22.60
CA ALA A 87 10.85 29.32 -23.33
C ALA A 87 12.19 29.92 -22.86
N ALA A 88 12.29 31.25 -22.75
CA ALA A 88 13.50 31.91 -22.27
C ALA A 88 13.87 31.47 -20.84
N ALA A 89 12.88 31.33 -19.94
CA ALA A 89 13.13 30.85 -18.59
C ALA A 89 13.72 29.42 -18.57
N VAL A 90 13.24 28.54 -19.46
CA VAL A 90 13.77 27.18 -19.60
C VAL A 90 15.16 27.17 -20.19
N GLU A 91 15.45 27.99 -21.20
CA GLU A 91 16.80 28.10 -21.75
C GLU A 91 17.80 28.53 -20.67
N LEU A 92 17.45 29.55 -19.87
CA LEU A 92 18.25 29.98 -18.73
C LEU A 92 18.43 28.86 -17.70
N GLY A 93 17.35 28.17 -17.31
CA GLY A 93 17.42 27.08 -16.34
C GLY A 93 18.29 25.91 -16.81
N ARG A 94 18.15 25.51 -18.08
CA ARG A 94 18.99 24.46 -18.68
C ARG A 94 20.45 24.87 -18.74
N TRP A 95 20.73 26.12 -19.07
CA TRP A 95 22.10 26.66 -19.07
C TRP A 95 22.74 26.58 -17.67
N ALA A 96 21.96 26.82 -16.62
CA ALA A 96 22.42 26.70 -15.23
C ALA A 96 22.47 25.25 -14.70
N GLY A 97 22.06 24.26 -15.48
CA GLY A 97 22.00 22.85 -15.07
C GLY A 97 20.82 22.48 -14.16
N ALA A 98 19.82 23.35 -14.06
CA ALA A 98 18.59 23.10 -13.31
C ALA A 98 17.64 22.19 -14.11
N LEU A 99 16.78 21.44 -13.42
CA LEU A 99 15.66 20.78 -14.08
C LEU A 99 14.57 21.80 -14.39
N THR A 100 14.02 21.74 -15.59
CA THR A 100 13.07 22.75 -16.08
C THR A 100 11.66 22.19 -16.29
N ASN A 101 10.65 23.02 -16.02
CA ASN A 101 9.24 22.72 -16.25
C ASN A 101 8.52 23.95 -16.81
N ILE A 102 7.81 23.79 -17.93
CA ILE A 102 6.88 24.79 -18.46
C ILE A 102 5.46 24.35 -18.13
N VAL A 103 4.65 25.28 -17.64
CA VAL A 103 3.23 25.02 -17.40
C VAL A 103 2.53 24.83 -18.75
N ASP A 104 1.77 23.73 -18.87
CA ASP A 104 0.98 23.36 -20.05
C ASP A 104 1.79 23.05 -21.34
N ASP A 105 3.11 22.85 -21.25
CA ASP A 105 3.95 22.38 -22.36
C ASP A 105 4.77 21.15 -21.94
N LEU A 106 4.21 19.97 -22.23
CA LEU A 106 4.79 18.69 -21.87
C LEU A 106 6.12 18.40 -22.60
N ASP A 107 6.26 18.87 -23.84
CA ASP A 107 7.36 18.49 -24.69
C ASP A 107 8.66 19.20 -24.31
N ASN A 108 8.54 20.39 -23.71
CA ASN A 108 9.66 21.20 -23.24
C ASN A 108 9.96 21.05 -21.75
N CYS A 109 9.46 20.01 -21.07
CA CYS A 109 9.72 19.73 -19.66
C CYS A 109 10.76 18.63 -19.41
N ASP A 110 11.69 18.86 -18.48
CA ASP A 110 12.57 17.82 -17.93
C ASP A 110 11.89 17.01 -16.81
N PHE A 111 10.93 17.63 -16.12
CA PHE A 111 10.13 16.99 -15.08
C PHE A 111 8.69 17.47 -15.11
N LEU A 112 7.79 16.68 -14.52
CA LEU A 112 6.39 17.02 -14.37
C LEU A 112 6.06 17.24 -12.90
N THR A 113 5.09 18.13 -12.66
CA THR A 113 4.46 18.26 -11.35
C THR A 113 3.22 17.38 -11.31
N PRO A 114 3.22 16.24 -10.59
CA PRO A 114 2.10 15.32 -10.56
C PRO A 114 0.92 15.87 -9.75
N ALA A 115 -0.22 15.19 -9.81
CA ALA A 115 -1.25 15.34 -8.80
C ALA A 115 -0.73 14.72 -7.48
N ILE A 116 -0.80 15.47 -6.38
CA ILE A 116 -0.19 15.07 -5.11
C ILE A 116 -1.28 14.91 -4.04
N VAL A 117 -1.26 13.76 -3.37
CA VAL A 117 -1.93 13.55 -2.07
C VAL A 117 -0.87 13.69 -0.99
N ASP A 118 -1.11 14.64 -0.10
CA ASP A 118 -0.14 15.08 0.90
C ASP A 118 -0.63 14.72 2.30
N ARG A 119 0.11 13.82 2.96
CA ARG A 119 -0.01 13.43 4.37
C ARG A 119 1.39 13.39 4.99
N ASP A 120 2.23 14.40 4.72
CA ASP A 120 3.65 14.46 5.08
C ASP A 120 3.95 13.83 6.47
N PRO A 121 4.83 12.80 6.55
CA PRO A 121 5.78 12.34 5.53
C PRO A 121 5.25 11.27 4.54
N VAL A 122 3.95 10.96 4.54
CA VAL A 122 3.36 10.01 3.58
C VAL A 122 2.79 10.79 2.40
N THR A 123 3.39 10.64 1.22
CA THR A 123 2.99 11.38 0.02
C THR A 123 2.78 10.43 -1.14
N VAL A 124 1.71 10.67 -1.92
CA VAL A 124 1.43 9.92 -3.15
C VAL A 124 1.45 10.89 -4.33
N ALA A 125 2.21 10.54 -5.36
CA ALA A 125 2.28 11.26 -6.63
C ALA A 125 1.55 10.47 -7.73
N VAL A 126 0.62 11.12 -8.41
CA VAL A 126 -0.16 10.55 -9.51
C VAL A 126 0.20 11.29 -10.80
N GLY A 127 0.91 10.61 -11.70
CA GLY A 127 1.28 11.12 -13.02
C GLY A 127 0.52 10.40 -14.14
N THR A 128 0.02 11.15 -15.11
CA THR A 128 -0.62 10.59 -16.33
C THR A 128 0.12 10.95 -17.61
N GLU A 129 1.35 11.48 -17.50
CA GLU A 129 2.16 11.97 -18.63
C GLU A 129 1.36 12.88 -19.58
N GLY A 130 0.46 13.71 -19.03
CA GLY A 130 -0.43 14.60 -19.79
C GLY A 130 -1.64 13.94 -20.46
N THR A 131 -1.71 12.60 -20.50
CA THR A 131 -2.70 11.84 -21.27
C THR A 131 -4.13 11.99 -20.74
N ALA A 132 -4.30 12.09 -19.42
CA ALA A 132 -5.62 12.14 -18.81
C ALA A 132 -5.64 12.92 -17.48
N PRO A 133 -5.76 14.26 -17.51
CA PRO A 133 -5.86 15.08 -16.30
C PRO A 133 -7.07 14.73 -15.43
N VAL A 134 -8.21 14.37 -16.04
CA VAL A 134 -9.43 13.97 -15.34
C VAL A 134 -9.23 12.66 -14.57
N LEU A 135 -8.54 11.68 -15.18
CA LEU A 135 -8.20 10.42 -14.51
C LEU A 135 -7.25 10.66 -13.33
N ALA A 136 -6.24 11.51 -13.49
CA ALA A 136 -5.34 11.87 -12.40
C ALA A 136 -6.10 12.48 -11.20
N ARG A 137 -7.10 13.34 -11.46
CA ARG A 137 -7.96 13.91 -10.41
C ARG A 137 -8.81 12.85 -9.71
N LYS A 138 -9.40 11.91 -10.46
CA LYS A 138 -10.19 10.82 -9.87
C LYS A 138 -9.33 9.92 -8.98
N ILE A 139 -8.18 9.46 -9.49
CA ILE A 139 -7.24 8.63 -8.72
C ILE A 139 -6.78 9.38 -7.46
N LYS A 140 -6.45 10.68 -7.60
CA LYS A 140 -6.08 11.51 -6.45
C LYS A 140 -7.19 11.54 -5.39
N ALA A 141 -8.44 11.76 -5.78
CA ALA A 141 -9.58 11.79 -4.85
C ALA A 141 -9.77 10.44 -4.13
N ASP A 142 -9.67 9.34 -4.87
CA ASP A 142 -9.80 7.98 -4.30
C ASP A 142 -8.68 7.69 -3.29
N VAL A 143 -7.47 8.14 -3.59
CA VAL A 143 -6.32 8.03 -2.69
C VAL A 143 -6.47 8.94 -1.47
N GLU A 144 -7.03 10.15 -1.62
CA GLU A 144 -7.34 11.06 -0.51
C GLU A 144 -8.37 10.48 0.46
N GLU A 145 -9.37 9.74 -0.05
CA GLU A 145 -10.36 9.03 0.76
C GLU A 145 -9.74 7.81 1.46
N MET A 146 -8.89 7.05 0.77
CA MET A 146 -8.22 5.87 1.31
C MET A 146 -7.17 6.22 2.39
N LEU A 147 -6.54 7.40 2.34
CA LEU A 147 -5.48 7.82 3.27
C LEU A 147 -5.99 8.83 4.31
N PRO A 148 -6.27 8.39 5.55
CA PRO A 148 -6.68 9.27 6.64
C PRO A 148 -5.74 10.46 6.84
N ALA A 149 -6.29 11.59 7.29
CA ALA A 149 -5.51 12.80 7.55
C ALA A 149 -4.36 12.57 8.57
N ASP A 150 -4.57 11.67 9.54
CA ASP A 150 -3.62 11.38 10.61
C ASP A 150 -2.49 10.40 10.21
N THR A 151 -2.51 9.83 9.00
CA THR A 151 -1.47 8.90 8.53
C THR A 151 -0.06 9.47 8.67
N GLY A 152 0.12 10.75 8.33
CA GLY A 152 1.41 11.44 8.49
C GLY A 152 1.87 11.54 9.94
N ARG A 153 0.93 11.80 10.86
CA ARG A 153 1.23 11.89 12.31
C ARG A 153 1.66 10.54 12.87
N LEU A 154 0.94 9.47 12.51
CA LEU A 154 1.31 8.10 12.87
C LEU A 154 2.68 7.70 12.30
N ALA A 155 2.98 8.11 11.06
CA ALA A 155 4.29 7.85 10.45
C ALA A 155 5.43 8.56 11.19
N ARG A 156 5.24 9.82 11.63
CA ARG A 156 6.23 10.53 12.46
C ARG A 156 6.43 9.87 13.82
N ILE A 157 5.34 9.43 14.46
CA ILE A 157 5.42 8.64 15.70
C ILE A 157 6.26 7.39 15.44
N ALA A 158 5.94 6.60 14.42
CA ALA A 158 6.72 5.41 14.08
C ALA A 158 8.21 5.72 13.80
N GLN A 159 8.51 6.88 13.21
CA GLN A 159 9.89 7.31 12.94
C GLN A 159 10.71 7.47 14.21
N THR A 160 10.16 8.03 15.29
CA THR A 160 10.87 8.20 16.58
C THR A 160 11.22 6.86 17.24
N PHE A 161 10.47 5.81 16.91
CA PHE A 161 10.66 4.45 17.41
C PHE A 161 11.62 3.60 16.58
N ARG A 162 12.08 4.07 15.40
CA ARG A 162 12.99 3.29 14.54
C ARG A 162 14.25 2.78 15.25
N PRO A 163 14.96 3.59 16.08
CA PRO A 163 16.14 3.10 16.79
C PRO A 163 15.82 1.95 17.75
N ALA A 164 14.71 2.03 18.49
CA ALA A 164 14.29 0.98 19.41
C ALA A 164 13.89 -0.30 18.67
N VAL A 165 13.14 -0.17 17.58
CA VAL A 165 12.71 -1.30 16.74
C VAL A 165 13.88 -1.94 15.98
N ALA A 166 14.92 -1.17 15.64
CA ALA A 166 16.15 -1.72 15.05
C ALA A 166 16.88 -2.68 16.00
N GLY A 167 16.69 -2.54 17.31
CA GLY A 167 17.19 -3.49 18.32
C GLY A 167 16.56 -4.89 18.23
N LEU A 168 15.39 -5.03 17.59
CA LEU A 168 14.80 -6.34 17.33
C LEU A 168 15.61 -7.07 16.26
N LYS A 169 16.23 -8.21 16.60
CA LYS A 169 17.07 -8.99 15.67
C LYS A 169 16.32 -9.50 14.43
N GLN A 170 15.03 -9.80 14.55
CA GLN A 170 14.25 -10.48 13.51
C GLN A 170 13.47 -9.49 12.64
N ALA A 171 13.61 -9.62 11.32
CA ALA A 171 12.86 -8.80 10.35
C ALA A 171 11.34 -9.01 10.44
N THR A 172 10.90 -10.25 10.69
CA THR A 172 9.48 -10.59 10.82
C THR A 172 8.85 -9.92 12.03
N ALA A 173 9.52 -9.91 13.18
CA ALA A 173 9.04 -9.23 14.39
C ALA A 173 8.87 -7.73 14.17
N ARG A 174 9.84 -7.08 13.50
CA ARG A 174 9.73 -5.66 13.11
C ARG A 174 8.54 -5.42 12.16
N ARG A 175 8.33 -6.31 11.19
CA ARG A 175 7.20 -6.23 10.25
C ARG A 175 5.86 -6.40 10.98
N ALA A 176 5.74 -7.42 11.83
CA ALA A 176 4.54 -7.68 12.62
C ALA A 176 4.16 -6.48 13.49
N LEU A 177 5.16 -5.87 14.15
CA LEU A 177 4.97 -4.62 14.91
C LEU A 177 4.35 -3.52 14.06
N TRP A 178 4.97 -3.21 12.92
CA TRP A 178 4.52 -2.11 12.06
C TRP A 178 3.18 -2.40 11.41
N THR A 179 2.94 -3.62 10.92
CA THR A 179 1.65 -4.03 10.39
C THR A 179 0.56 -3.83 11.44
N ARG A 180 0.79 -4.31 12.66
CA ARG A 180 -0.17 -4.18 13.76
C ARG A 180 -0.40 -2.73 14.16
N PHE A 181 0.68 -1.94 14.28
CA PHE A 181 0.57 -0.52 14.61
C PHE A 181 -0.16 0.28 13.54
N PHE A 182 0.24 0.20 12.26
CA PHE A 182 -0.33 1.06 11.22
C PHE A 182 -1.76 0.66 10.81
N PHE A 183 -2.09 -0.62 10.83
CA PHE A 183 -3.37 -1.09 10.30
C PHE A 183 -4.44 -1.37 11.37
N ASN A 184 -4.07 -1.44 12.65
CA ASN A 184 -5.03 -1.74 13.73
C ASN A 184 -4.87 -0.76 14.92
N ASP A 185 -3.79 -0.90 15.67
CA ASP A 185 -3.68 -0.35 17.03
C ASP A 185 -3.38 1.15 17.07
N GLY A 186 -2.53 1.63 16.16
CA GLY A 186 -2.10 3.04 16.08
C GLY A 186 -3.26 3.98 15.72
N PRO A 187 -4.00 3.77 14.62
CA PRO A 187 -5.17 4.57 14.30
C PRO A 187 -6.24 4.57 15.39
N ALA A 188 -6.53 3.41 16.00
CA ALA A 188 -7.51 3.31 17.08
C ALA A 188 -7.09 4.11 18.32
N ALA A 189 -5.82 3.97 18.74
CA ALA A 189 -5.28 4.73 19.86
C ALA A 189 -5.24 6.23 19.58
N PHE A 190 -4.88 6.62 18.35
CA PHE A 190 -4.85 8.01 17.93
C PHE A 190 -6.25 8.64 17.91
N ALA A 191 -7.26 7.91 17.42
CA ALA A 191 -8.64 8.37 17.47
C ALA A 191 -9.17 8.52 18.91
N ALA A 192 -8.72 7.66 19.83
CA ALA A 192 -9.17 7.69 21.23
C ALA A 192 -8.49 8.78 22.08
N GLY A 193 -7.22 9.12 21.82
CA GLY A 193 -6.45 10.02 22.69
C GLY A 193 -5.29 10.76 22.01
N GLY A 194 -5.32 10.88 20.69
CA GLY A 194 -4.33 11.59 19.90
C GLY A 194 -2.93 10.99 19.95
N ALA A 195 -1.92 11.83 19.74
CA ALA A 195 -0.53 11.39 19.62
C ALA A 195 -0.01 10.68 20.88
N VAL A 196 -0.39 11.15 22.07
CA VAL A 196 0.08 10.57 23.35
C VAL A 196 -0.40 9.13 23.50
N ALA A 197 -1.68 8.86 23.21
CA ALA A 197 -2.23 7.51 23.27
C ALA A 197 -1.58 6.58 22.22
N ALA A 198 -1.37 7.06 20.99
CA ALA A 198 -0.70 6.28 19.96
C ALA A 198 0.76 5.94 20.30
N ILE A 199 1.50 6.87 20.92
CA ILE A 199 2.87 6.63 21.44
C ILE A 199 2.84 5.57 22.54
N GLY A 200 1.93 5.70 23.52
CA GLY A 200 1.76 4.73 24.60
C GLY A 200 1.47 3.33 24.05
N ARG A 201 0.56 3.23 23.07
CA ARG A 201 0.24 1.95 22.43
C ARG A 201 1.43 1.34 21.71
N LEU A 202 2.25 2.15 21.03
CA LEU A 202 3.45 1.64 20.35
C LEU A 202 4.50 1.12 21.35
N HIS A 203 4.67 1.77 22.50
CA HIS A 203 5.50 1.24 23.59
C HIS A 203 5.03 -0.14 24.05
N GLU A 204 3.73 -0.31 24.31
CA GLU A 204 3.15 -1.58 24.75
C GLU A 204 3.39 -2.70 23.72
N LEU A 205 3.16 -2.41 22.44
CA LEU A 205 3.38 -3.37 21.36
C LEU A 205 4.85 -3.80 21.27
N LEU A 206 5.78 -2.85 21.39
CA LEU A 206 7.21 -3.14 21.33
C LEU A 206 7.68 -3.98 22.53
N ALA A 207 7.16 -3.69 23.73
CA ALA A 207 7.45 -4.46 24.93
C ALA A 207 6.94 -5.91 24.81
N GLY A 208 5.74 -6.11 24.26
CA GLY A 208 5.16 -7.44 24.04
C GLY A 208 6.00 -8.32 23.11
N ILE A 209 6.52 -7.75 22.02
CA ILE A 209 7.35 -8.49 21.04
C ILE A 209 8.71 -8.88 21.61
N SER A 210 9.28 -8.05 22.49
CA SER A 210 10.56 -8.36 23.14
C SER A 210 10.46 -9.57 24.08
N SER A 211 9.24 -9.88 24.55
CA SER A 211 8.94 -11.02 25.42
C SER A 211 8.46 -12.27 24.68
N GLU A 212 8.05 -12.16 23.41
CA GLU A 212 7.57 -13.31 22.62
C GLU A 212 8.77 -14.11 22.09
N ALA A 213 8.85 -15.37 22.52
CA ALA A 213 9.71 -16.38 21.91
C ALA A 213 9.51 -16.38 20.40
N LYS A 214 10.61 -16.54 19.63
CA LYS A 214 10.61 -16.69 18.16
C LYS A 214 9.36 -17.45 17.70
N LEU A 215 8.37 -16.73 17.18
CA LEU A 215 7.26 -17.39 16.53
C LEU A 215 7.80 -17.92 15.19
N PRO A 216 7.64 -19.24 14.92
CA PRO A 216 8.03 -19.78 13.64
C PRO A 216 7.26 -19.06 12.52
N GLY A 217 7.95 -18.82 11.40
CA GLY A 217 7.34 -18.26 10.21
C GLY A 217 6.31 -19.23 9.63
N ARG A 218 5.33 -18.69 8.92
CA ARG A 218 4.26 -19.51 8.35
C ARG A 218 4.65 -20.03 6.97
N VAL A 219 4.35 -21.30 6.69
CA VAL A 219 4.54 -21.89 5.36
C VAL A 219 3.20 -22.00 4.65
N THR A 220 3.06 -21.38 3.48
CA THR A 220 1.82 -21.39 2.70
C THR A 220 2.09 -21.96 1.31
N PHE A 221 1.48 -23.09 1.01
CA PHE A 221 1.47 -23.66 -0.34
C PHE A 221 0.35 -23.05 -1.16
N VAL A 222 0.67 -22.58 -2.36
CA VAL A 222 -0.28 -22.00 -3.32
C VAL A 222 -0.27 -22.85 -4.58
N SER A 223 -1.42 -23.44 -4.89
CA SER A 223 -1.59 -24.13 -6.18
C SER A 223 -1.97 -23.12 -7.25
N VAL A 224 -1.29 -23.20 -8.40
CA VAL A 224 -1.63 -22.46 -9.61
C VAL A 224 -1.83 -23.43 -10.77
N THR A 225 -2.91 -23.25 -11.51
CA THR A 225 -3.23 -24.07 -12.69
C THR A 225 -3.07 -23.27 -13.99
N GLN A 226 -3.05 -21.95 -13.89
CA GLN A 226 -2.99 -21.01 -15.01
C GLN A 226 -1.97 -19.92 -14.71
N SER A 227 -1.51 -19.27 -15.78
CA SER A 227 -0.53 -18.18 -15.71
C SER A 227 -1.14 -16.82 -15.39
N ASP A 228 -2.47 -16.73 -15.27
CA ASP A 228 -3.22 -15.50 -15.03
C ASP A 228 -3.24 -15.09 -13.54
N PRO A 229 -2.65 -13.93 -13.18
CA PRO A 229 -2.71 -13.33 -11.85
C PRO A 229 -4.12 -13.17 -11.26
N GLU A 230 -5.13 -12.90 -12.08
CA GLU A 230 -6.49 -12.60 -11.62
C GLU A 230 -7.23 -13.84 -11.11
N LEU A 231 -6.74 -15.04 -11.49
CA LEU A 231 -7.29 -16.32 -11.06
C LEU A 231 -6.66 -16.84 -9.77
N LEU A 232 -5.74 -16.08 -9.17
CA LEU A 232 -5.33 -16.34 -7.80
C LEU A 232 -6.48 -16.05 -6.86
N THR A 233 -6.69 -16.97 -5.92
CA THR A 233 -7.62 -16.72 -4.82
C THR A 233 -7.17 -15.49 -4.04
N LEU A 234 -8.12 -14.75 -3.47
CA LEU A 234 -7.81 -13.58 -2.62
C LEU A 234 -6.87 -13.95 -1.47
N LYS A 235 -6.98 -15.16 -0.93
CA LYS A 235 -6.11 -15.65 0.14
C LYS A 235 -4.68 -15.89 -0.36
N ALA A 236 -4.49 -16.45 -1.56
CA ALA A 236 -3.18 -16.64 -2.17
C ALA A 236 -2.50 -15.30 -2.49
N ARG A 237 -3.25 -14.35 -3.05
CA ARG A 237 -2.75 -12.99 -3.32
C ARG A 237 -2.29 -12.29 -2.04
N LYS A 238 -3.08 -12.39 -0.96
CA LYS A 238 -2.70 -11.87 0.36
C LYS A 238 -1.44 -12.56 0.89
N ALA A 239 -1.31 -13.88 0.74
CA ALA A 239 -0.11 -14.59 1.18
C ALA A 239 1.15 -14.09 0.45
N LEU A 240 1.10 -13.92 -0.88
CA LEU A 240 2.21 -13.42 -1.69
C LEU A 240 2.65 -11.99 -1.30
N GLN A 241 1.70 -11.11 -0.97
CA GLN A 241 2.01 -9.75 -0.53
C GLN A 241 2.73 -9.70 0.84
N HIS A 242 2.57 -10.75 1.65
CA HIS A 242 3.20 -10.85 2.98
C HIS A 242 4.47 -11.69 3.00
N ALA A 243 4.67 -12.57 2.02
CA ALA A 243 5.81 -13.48 1.93
C ALA A 243 7.17 -12.76 2.01
N GLY A 244 8.08 -13.29 2.82
CA GLY A 244 9.49 -12.89 2.82
C GLY A 244 10.27 -13.60 1.71
N THR A 245 9.95 -14.88 1.48
CA THR A 245 10.55 -15.70 0.43
C THR A 245 9.46 -16.45 -0.34
N VAL A 246 9.56 -16.43 -1.66
CA VAL A 246 8.66 -17.12 -2.57
C VAL A 246 9.45 -18.22 -3.29
N PHE A 247 9.14 -19.47 -2.95
CA PHE A 247 9.61 -20.64 -3.69
C PHE A 247 8.64 -20.91 -4.83
N HIS A 248 9.12 -21.09 -6.05
CA HIS A 248 8.25 -21.33 -7.20
C HIS A 248 8.80 -22.41 -8.12
N ASP A 249 7.90 -23.11 -8.81
CA ASP A 249 8.30 -23.97 -9.93
C ASP A 249 8.69 -23.13 -11.14
N ARG A 250 9.48 -23.70 -12.05
CA ARG A 250 9.93 -23.03 -13.27
C ARG A 250 8.79 -22.60 -14.20
N SER A 251 7.65 -23.29 -14.14
CA SER A 251 6.48 -23.03 -14.98
C SER A 251 5.61 -21.88 -14.48
N VAL A 252 5.89 -21.30 -13.31
CA VAL A 252 5.11 -20.18 -12.76
C VAL A 252 5.40 -18.92 -13.56
N SER A 253 4.34 -18.23 -14.00
CA SER A 253 4.47 -17.01 -14.80
C SER A 253 5.07 -15.86 -13.99
N ARG A 254 5.85 -15.01 -14.66
CA ARG A 254 6.40 -13.80 -14.04
C ARG A 254 5.31 -12.87 -13.51
N ALA A 255 4.17 -12.80 -14.18
CA ALA A 255 3.04 -11.96 -13.78
C ALA A 255 2.49 -12.36 -12.39
N ILE A 256 2.50 -13.65 -12.05
CA ILE A 256 2.13 -14.13 -10.70
C ILE A 256 3.19 -13.73 -9.67
N LEU A 257 4.48 -13.82 -10.02
CA LEU A 257 5.58 -13.44 -9.13
C LEU A 257 5.59 -11.94 -8.83
N GLU A 258 5.20 -11.10 -9.79
CA GLU A 258 5.13 -9.63 -9.64
C GLU A 258 4.05 -9.16 -8.63
N ILE A 259 3.15 -10.04 -8.20
CA ILE A 259 2.17 -9.78 -7.14
C ILE A 259 2.83 -9.78 -5.76
N ALA A 260 3.92 -10.53 -5.60
CA ALA A 260 4.65 -10.57 -4.35
C ALA A 260 5.30 -9.21 -4.07
N ARG A 261 5.61 -8.94 -2.80
CA ARG A 261 6.24 -7.67 -2.41
C ARG A 261 7.60 -7.49 -3.10
N ARG A 262 7.97 -6.24 -3.38
CA ARG A 262 9.24 -5.88 -4.06
C ARG A 262 10.51 -6.39 -3.35
N GLU A 263 10.46 -6.57 -2.04
CA GLU A 263 11.57 -7.09 -1.22
C GLU A 263 11.54 -8.61 -1.06
N ALA A 264 10.57 -9.31 -1.65
CA ALA A 264 10.50 -10.76 -1.57
C ALA A 264 11.72 -11.36 -2.29
N THR A 265 12.31 -12.37 -1.66
CA THR A 265 13.33 -13.20 -2.31
C THR A 265 12.62 -14.28 -3.11
N PHE A 266 13.07 -14.53 -4.34
CA PHE A 266 12.50 -15.55 -5.21
C PHE A 266 13.51 -16.68 -5.39
N GLU A 267 13.07 -17.91 -5.17
CA GLU A 267 13.90 -19.10 -5.32
C GLU A 267 13.18 -20.16 -6.15
N GLU A 268 13.85 -20.67 -7.18
CA GLU A 268 13.34 -21.80 -7.94
C GLU A 268 13.41 -23.09 -7.10
N ARG A 269 12.35 -23.90 -7.15
CA ARG A 269 12.28 -25.18 -6.44
C ARG A 269 13.18 -26.21 -7.10
N GLY A 270 13.97 -26.90 -6.28
CA GLY A 270 14.93 -27.90 -6.71
C GLY A 270 15.61 -28.61 -5.54
N GLN A 271 16.80 -29.15 -5.79
CA GLN A 271 17.55 -29.89 -4.77
C GLN A 271 17.93 -28.97 -3.60
N GLY A 272 17.66 -29.41 -2.37
CA GLY A 272 17.94 -28.65 -1.15
C GLY A 272 17.01 -27.45 -0.88
N SER A 273 15.97 -27.23 -1.69
CA SER A 273 14.97 -26.18 -1.41
C SER A 273 14.24 -26.43 -0.09
N VAL A 274 13.89 -27.68 0.23
CA VAL A 274 13.20 -28.05 1.48
C VAL A 274 13.99 -27.63 2.71
N THR A 275 15.30 -27.88 2.74
CA THR A 275 16.18 -27.50 3.84
C THR A 275 16.23 -25.98 4.02
N ARG A 276 16.31 -25.23 2.92
CA ARG A 276 16.28 -23.76 2.94
C ARG A 276 14.93 -23.22 3.40
N MET A 277 13.83 -23.82 2.97
CA MET A 277 12.48 -23.45 3.40
C MET A 277 12.30 -23.66 4.90
N VAL A 278 12.70 -24.83 5.42
CA VAL A 278 12.65 -25.14 6.86
C VAL A 278 13.51 -24.17 7.66
N GLN A 279 14.74 -23.89 7.20
CA GLN A 279 15.64 -22.95 7.87
C GLN A 279 15.08 -21.52 7.88
N ALA A 280 14.52 -21.06 6.76
CA ALA A 280 13.94 -19.73 6.64
C ALA A 280 12.70 -19.59 7.55
N ALA A 281 11.80 -20.57 7.53
CA ALA A 281 10.62 -20.61 8.39
C ALA A 281 10.98 -20.70 9.89
N ALA A 282 11.97 -21.52 10.26
CA ALA A 282 12.48 -21.60 11.64
C ALA A 282 13.11 -20.27 12.13
N ASN A 283 13.61 -19.45 11.20
CA ASN A 283 14.09 -18.09 11.49
C ASN A 283 12.97 -17.03 11.51
N GLY A 284 11.71 -17.46 11.43
CA GLY A 284 10.54 -16.59 11.50
C GLY A 284 10.11 -16.03 10.15
N GLN A 285 10.68 -16.44 9.02
CA GLN A 285 10.28 -15.88 7.71
C GLN A 285 9.01 -16.55 7.19
N ASP A 286 8.06 -15.75 6.71
CA ASP A 286 6.88 -16.27 6.01
C ASP A 286 7.27 -16.75 4.61
N ILE A 287 6.97 -18.01 4.33
CA ILE A 287 7.34 -18.71 3.10
C ILE A 287 6.07 -18.98 2.28
N VAL A 288 6.09 -18.60 1.00
CA VAL A 288 5.06 -19.02 0.04
C VAL A 288 5.67 -19.94 -0.99
N CYS A 289 5.05 -21.09 -1.20
CA CYS A 289 5.48 -22.10 -2.16
C CYS A 289 4.44 -22.22 -3.27
N ILE A 290 4.75 -21.68 -4.45
CA ILE A 290 3.88 -21.72 -5.61
C ILE A 290 4.18 -23.00 -6.41
N ALA A 291 3.20 -23.88 -6.47
CA ALA A 291 3.29 -25.13 -7.22
C ALA A 291 2.34 -25.09 -8.42
N SER A 292 2.86 -25.43 -9.60
CA SER A 292 2.04 -25.57 -10.80
C SER A 292 1.48 -26.99 -10.88
N VAL A 293 0.15 -27.14 -10.95
CA VAL A 293 -0.48 -28.46 -11.13
C VAL A 293 -0.62 -28.71 -12.65
N PRO A 294 -0.25 -29.90 -13.17
CA PRO A 294 -0.05 -31.17 -12.48
C PRO A 294 1.40 -31.45 -12.04
N ALA A 295 2.34 -30.51 -12.22
CA ALA A 295 3.76 -30.70 -11.93
C ALA A 295 4.11 -30.85 -10.43
N ALA A 296 3.16 -30.60 -9.53
CA ALA A 296 3.29 -30.99 -8.14
C ALA A 296 3.21 -32.53 -8.03
N ASP A 297 4.34 -33.22 -8.21
CA ASP A 297 4.47 -34.62 -7.80
C ASP A 297 4.06 -34.69 -6.32
N VAL A 298 2.94 -35.37 -6.04
CA VAL A 298 2.39 -35.52 -4.70
C VAL A 298 3.46 -35.98 -3.72
N ARG A 299 4.45 -36.76 -4.19
CA ARG A 299 5.59 -37.20 -3.38
C ARG A 299 6.55 -36.07 -3.00
N THR A 300 6.78 -35.09 -3.88
CA THR A 300 7.59 -33.91 -3.55
C THR A 300 6.89 -33.06 -2.49
N PHE A 301 5.59 -32.89 -2.63
CA PHE A 301 4.77 -32.17 -1.66
C PHE A 301 4.72 -32.88 -0.30
N GLN A 302 4.55 -34.20 -0.29
CA GLN A 302 4.60 -35.01 0.93
C GLN A 302 5.95 -34.93 1.63
N ARG A 303 7.07 -34.94 0.88
CA ARG A 303 8.41 -34.77 1.45
C ARG A 303 8.59 -33.39 2.10
N GLU A 304 8.08 -32.35 1.46
CA GLU A 304 8.13 -30.99 2.01
C GLU A 304 7.31 -30.87 3.28
N ILE A 305 6.05 -31.33 3.27
CA ILE A 305 5.18 -31.36 4.45
C ILE A 305 5.83 -32.14 5.59
N ALA A 306 6.34 -33.35 5.32
CA ALA A 306 6.99 -34.16 6.35
C ALA A 306 8.21 -33.44 6.98
N ALA A 307 8.96 -32.67 6.19
CA ALA A 307 10.07 -31.89 6.71
C ALA A 307 9.60 -30.72 7.60
N PHE A 308 8.49 -30.07 7.26
CA PHE A 308 7.90 -29.02 8.10
C PHE A 308 7.30 -29.56 9.39
N GLU A 309 6.60 -30.70 9.31
CA GLU A 309 6.05 -31.39 10.48
C GLU A 309 7.16 -31.85 11.43
N ALA A 310 8.25 -32.43 10.90
CA ALA A 310 9.41 -32.81 11.69
C ALA A 310 10.10 -31.62 12.39
N ALA A 311 10.01 -30.43 11.80
CA ALA A 311 10.52 -29.18 12.36
C ALA A 311 9.52 -28.45 13.28
N GLY A 312 8.29 -28.97 13.45
CA GLY A 312 7.25 -28.32 14.24
C GLY A 312 6.73 -27.01 13.63
N LEU A 313 6.84 -26.83 12.31
CA LEU A 313 6.45 -25.61 11.60
C LEU A 313 5.00 -25.70 11.11
N ALA A 314 4.24 -24.62 11.32
CA ALA A 314 2.87 -24.52 10.85
C ALA A 314 2.82 -24.31 9.32
N TRP A 315 1.98 -25.09 8.65
CA TRP A 315 1.78 -25.00 7.21
C TRP A 315 0.29 -24.94 6.82
N GLU A 316 -0.02 -24.38 5.66
CA GLU A 316 -1.36 -24.41 5.06
C GLU A 316 -1.30 -24.60 3.54
N ILE A 317 -2.40 -25.08 2.96
CA ILE A 317 -2.56 -25.21 1.51
C ILE A 317 -3.69 -24.30 1.04
N LEU A 318 -3.40 -23.50 0.03
CA LEU A 318 -4.36 -22.65 -0.66
C LEU A 318 -4.63 -23.25 -2.04
N PRO A 319 -5.83 -23.81 -2.28
CA PRO A 319 -6.16 -24.37 -3.57
C PRO A 319 -6.22 -23.27 -4.64
N GLY A 320 -5.77 -23.61 -5.85
CA GLY A 320 -5.92 -22.77 -7.03
C GLY A 320 -7.29 -22.98 -7.66
N VAL A 321 -7.71 -22.02 -8.49
CA VAL A 321 -8.89 -22.20 -9.34
C VAL A 321 -8.56 -23.28 -10.37
N MET A 322 -9.41 -24.29 -10.51
CA MET A 322 -9.22 -25.31 -11.56
C MET A 322 -9.67 -24.79 -12.92
N SER A 323 -8.85 -25.02 -13.94
CA SER A 323 -9.26 -24.75 -15.32
C SER A 323 -10.33 -25.75 -15.76
N ALA A 324 -11.39 -25.28 -16.42
CA ALA A 324 -12.43 -26.14 -17.00
C ALA A 324 -11.86 -27.20 -17.96
N VAL A 325 -10.76 -26.90 -18.66
CA VAL A 325 -10.05 -27.82 -19.57
C VAL A 325 -9.40 -28.99 -18.82
N ILE A 326 -8.96 -28.76 -17.58
CA ILE A 326 -8.37 -29.81 -16.72
C ILE A 326 -9.48 -30.60 -16.02
N ALA A 327 -10.60 -29.96 -15.67
CA ALA A 327 -11.76 -30.63 -15.11
C ALA A 327 -12.35 -31.70 -16.06
N SER A 328 -12.42 -31.40 -17.36
CA SER A 328 -12.89 -32.35 -18.39
C SER A 328 -11.89 -33.46 -18.74
N ALA A 329 -10.63 -33.35 -18.33
CA ALA A 329 -9.62 -34.39 -18.57
C ALA A 329 -9.63 -35.49 -17.48
N GLY A 330 -10.38 -35.30 -16.39
CA GLY A 330 -10.45 -36.22 -15.25
C GLY A 330 -11.65 -37.16 -15.24
N GLU A 331 -12.53 -37.14 -16.25
CA GLU A 331 -13.81 -37.86 -16.24
C GLU A 331 -13.74 -39.38 -16.55
N ASP A 332 -12.56 -39.96 -16.75
CA ASP A 332 -12.40 -41.40 -17.03
C ASP A 332 -12.12 -42.29 -15.80
N GLN A 333 -12.52 -41.88 -14.59
CA GLN A 333 -12.60 -42.79 -13.42
C GLN A 333 -13.90 -42.59 -12.61
N PRO A 334 -14.60 -43.67 -12.21
CA PRO A 334 -15.86 -43.56 -11.51
C PRO A 334 -15.64 -42.98 -10.10
N ALA A 335 -16.44 -41.97 -9.75
CA ALA A 335 -16.50 -41.39 -8.43
C ALA A 335 -16.77 -42.47 -7.37
N ALA A 336 -15.76 -42.79 -6.57
CA ALA A 336 -15.92 -43.63 -5.39
C ALA A 336 -16.80 -42.88 -4.37
N ALA A 337 -17.93 -43.50 -4.07
CA ALA A 337 -19.00 -42.99 -3.23
C ALA A 337 -18.51 -42.47 -1.88
N ALA A 338 -19.01 -41.30 -1.50
CA ALA A 338 -18.90 -40.76 -0.15
C ALA A 338 -19.47 -41.76 0.87
N GLN A 339 -18.61 -42.39 1.64
CA GLN A 339 -18.98 -43.22 2.77
C GLN A 339 -19.35 -42.30 3.93
N LYS A 340 -20.66 -42.26 4.22
CA LYS A 340 -21.29 -41.62 5.39
C LYS A 340 -20.57 -42.02 6.68
N PRO A 341 -20.19 -41.09 7.57
CA PRO A 341 -19.91 -41.44 8.96
C PRO A 341 -21.24 -41.65 9.70
N GLU A 342 -21.49 -42.89 10.14
CA GLU A 342 -22.57 -43.21 11.07
C GLU A 342 -22.23 -42.74 12.51
N GLY A 343 -23.26 -42.15 13.16
CA GLY A 343 -23.53 -41.82 14.58
C GLY A 343 -22.40 -41.86 15.64
N ARG A 344 -22.33 -40.98 16.65
CA ARG A 344 -23.30 -40.33 17.57
C ARG A 344 -22.44 -39.31 18.38
N ASN A 345 -22.88 -38.19 18.96
CA ASN A 345 -24.08 -37.87 19.74
C ASN A 345 -24.11 -36.34 19.92
N ILE A 346 -25.19 -35.63 19.55
CA ILE A 346 -25.65 -34.45 20.30
C ILE A 346 -27.18 -34.51 20.36
N ILE A 347 -27.69 -34.50 21.59
CA ILE A 347 -29.09 -34.52 22.00
C ILE A 347 -29.79 -33.22 21.55
N PRO A 348 -30.98 -33.27 20.93
CA PRO A 348 -31.89 -32.12 20.90
C PRO A 348 -33.01 -32.32 21.94
N LEU A 349 -33.16 -31.37 22.86
CA LEU A 349 -34.41 -31.23 23.62
C LEU A 349 -35.46 -30.55 22.71
N PRO A 350 -36.73 -31.00 22.74
CA PRO A 350 -37.68 -30.75 21.66
C PRO A 350 -38.44 -29.42 21.80
N ALA A 351 -38.63 -28.73 20.67
CA ALA A 351 -39.76 -27.82 20.50
C ALA A 351 -41.00 -28.68 20.19
N ALA A 352 -41.94 -28.72 21.13
CA ALA A 352 -43.22 -29.41 20.94
C ALA A 352 -44.12 -28.58 20.02
N ALA A 353 -44.54 -29.20 18.91
CA ALA A 353 -45.73 -28.83 18.17
C ALA A 353 -46.78 -29.92 18.38
N THR A 354 -47.91 -29.55 18.98
CA THR A 354 -49.22 -30.19 18.82
C THR A 354 -50.23 -29.05 19.03
N GLY A 355 -51.28 -28.84 18.26
CA GLY A 355 -52.00 -29.70 17.33
C GLY A 355 -53.48 -29.41 17.54
N ARG A 356 -54.09 -28.68 16.60
CA ARG A 356 -55.51 -28.70 16.18
C ARG A 356 -56.67 -28.37 17.17
N THR A 357 -57.63 -27.69 16.54
CA THR A 357 -59.11 -27.70 16.70
C THR A 357 -59.79 -26.83 17.77
N ALA A 358 -60.38 -25.75 17.23
CA ALA A 358 -61.82 -25.43 17.23
C ALA A 358 -62.53 -24.91 18.49
N SER A 359 -63.30 -23.85 18.23
CA SER A 359 -64.64 -23.56 18.76
C SER A 359 -64.78 -22.55 19.92
N GLN A 360 -65.33 -21.40 19.53
CA GLN A 360 -66.46 -20.68 20.15
C GLN A 360 -66.28 -19.92 21.47
N ASN A 361 -66.40 -18.59 21.29
CA ASN A 361 -67.40 -17.68 21.86
C ASN A 361 -67.46 -17.38 23.38
N HIS A 362 -67.53 -16.06 23.58
CA HIS A 362 -68.30 -15.31 24.59
C HIS A 362 -67.63 -14.95 25.93
N SER A 363 -67.29 -13.65 25.97
CA SER A 363 -67.84 -12.66 26.91
C SER A 363 -67.21 -12.50 28.30
N ARG A 364 -66.76 -11.25 28.47
CA ARG A 364 -67.11 -10.29 29.54
C ARG A 364 -66.13 -10.07 30.71
N THR A 365 -65.75 -8.78 30.81
CA THR A 365 -65.52 -7.97 32.03
C THR A 365 -64.28 -8.30 32.87
N HIS A 366 -63.51 -7.36 33.44
CA HIS A 366 -63.71 -5.94 33.79
C HIS A 366 -62.31 -5.33 34.09
N LEU A 367 -62.16 -4.01 33.85
CA LEU A 367 -61.46 -2.97 34.66
C LEU A 367 -60.01 -3.26 35.16
N ARG A 368 -59.02 -2.35 35.15
CA ARG A 368 -59.02 -0.91 35.49
C ARG A 368 -57.57 -0.35 35.32
N THR A 369 -57.44 0.92 34.88
CA THR A 369 -56.51 2.02 35.34
C THR A 369 -55.04 1.74 35.72
N GLY A 370 -54.03 2.59 35.44
CA GLY A 370 -53.94 3.98 34.97
C GLY A 370 -52.47 4.30 34.57
N ALA A 371 -52.23 5.22 33.62
CA ALA A 371 -51.89 6.64 33.82
C ALA A 371 -50.54 6.91 34.54
N LEU A 372 -49.46 7.13 33.78
CA LEU A 372 -48.89 8.44 33.45
C LEU A 372 -47.80 8.30 32.37
#